data_AF-A0A2V5M9P8-F1
#
_entry.id   AF-A0A2V5M9P8-F1
#
_cell.length_a   1.000
_cell.length_b   1.000
_cell.length_c   1.000
_cell.angle_alpha   90.00
_cell.angle_beta   90.00
_cell.angle_gamma   90.00
#
_symmetry.space_group_name_H-M   'P 1'
#
loop_
_entity.id
_entity.type
_entity.pdbx_description
1 polymer ?
#
loop_
_entity_poly.entity_id
_entity_poly.type
_entity_poly.pdbx_seq_one_letter_code
_entity_poly.pdbx_strand_id
1 'polypeptide(L)'
;MRPRIVLMVCRYASLRDDRQMALRRASHVQRQKEAIRKPLPAANGTTPLSSQAEVLCAGAVFLVALVVYSWTLAPTVTLTDSGELILAAYGLGVAHPPVFPLWVMLAHLASLVPVGSVAVRINFSSAVFAALACATLTLVVAELLVTASYFAASRRRNKTARQSRNTDSSNTQIFLI
;
A
#
# COMPACT_ATOMS: atom_id res chain seq x y z
N MET A 1 54.74 51.14 35.37
CA MET A 1 54.90 49.68 35.60
C MET A 1 53.55 48.92 35.64
N ARG A 2 52.59 49.12 34.71
CA ARG A 2 51.29 48.38 34.72
C ARG A 2 50.58 48.03 33.37
N PRO A 3 51.18 48.06 32.16
CA PRO A 3 50.42 47.72 30.94
C PRO A 3 50.28 46.21 30.64
N ARG A 4 51.13 45.34 31.21
CA ARG A 4 51.16 43.91 30.85
C ARG A 4 50.03 43.07 31.46
N ILE A 5 49.50 43.47 32.63
CA ILE A 5 48.48 42.70 33.35
C ILE A 5 47.10 42.86 32.68
N VAL A 6 46.76 44.08 32.23
CA VAL A 6 45.48 44.36 31.56
C VAL A 6 45.37 43.64 30.22
N LEU A 7 46.47 43.60 29.45
CA LEU A 7 46.53 42.89 28.16
C LEU A 7 46.35 41.39 28.32
N MET A 8 46.86 40.81 29.42
CA MET A 8 46.70 39.39 29.72
C MET A 8 45.26 39.06 30.11
N VAL A 9 44.59 39.90 30.92
CA VAL A 9 43.18 39.71 31.31
C VAL A 9 42.23 39.88 30.11
N CYS A 10 42.44 40.89 29.25
CA CYS A 10 41.65 41.05 28.02
C CYS A 10 41.83 39.85 27.07
N ARG A 11 43.05 39.35 26.90
CA ARG A 11 43.30 38.16 26.08
C ARG A 11 42.65 36.92 26.69
N TYR A 12 42.64 36.81 28.03
CA TYR A 12 42.01 35.70 28.74
C TYR A 12 40.47 35.75 28.64
N ALA A 13 39.87 36.94 28.71
CA ALA A 13 38.43 37.13 28.53
C ALA A 13 37.99 36.83 27.09
N SER A 14 38.74 37.32 26.10
CA SER A 14 38.51 37.05 24.68
C SER A 14 38.60 35.54 24.36
N LEU A 15 39.63 34.86 24.89
CA LEU A 15 39.77 33.39 24.75
C LEU A 15 38.65 32.60 25.47
N ARG A 16 38.06 33.16 26.52
CA ARG A 16 36.94 32.53 27.24
C ARG A 16 35.65 32.61 26.41
N ASP A 17 35.40 33.73 25.75
CA ASP A 17 34.24 33.91 24.86
C ASP A 17 34.31 33.04 23.60
N ASP A 18 35.49 32.91 22.99
CA ASP A 18 35.69 32.04 21.83
C ASP A 18 35.36 30.56 22.14
N ARG A 19 35.75 30.08 23.33
CA ARG A 19 35.39 28.74 23.80
C ARG A 19 33.90 28.59 24.05
N GLN A 20 33.24 29.62 24.60
CA GLN A 20 31.78 29.61 24.82
C GLN A 20 31.01 29.59 23.49
N MET A 21 31.48 30.33 22.48
CA MET A 21 30.89 30.32 21.13
C MET A 21 31.07 28.97 20.43
N ALA A 22 32.24 28.34 20.56
CA ALA A 22 32.51 27.02 20.00
C ALA A 22 31.62 25.92 20.62
N LEU A 23 31.45 25.93 21.94
CA LEU A 23 30.59 24.98 22.65
C LEU A 23 29.11 25.14 22.29
N ARG A 24 28.64 26.39 22.17
CA ARG A 24 27.27 26.67 21.71
C ARG A 24 27.04 26.13 20.29
N ARG A 25 27.94 26.41 19.35
CA ARG A 25 27.85 25.88 17.96
C ARG A 25 27.83 24.35 17.92
N ALA A 26 28.69 23.69 18.69
CA ALA A 26 28.71 22.22 18.76
C ALA A 26 27.38 21.65 19.29
N SER A 27 26.81 22.25 20.33
CA SER A 27 25.52 21.83 20.90
C SER A 27 24.34 22.01 19.92
N HIS A 28 24.36 23.06 19.10
CA HIS A 28 23.33 23.28 18.07
C HIS A 28 23.46 22.26 16.93
N VAL A 29 24.68 21.97 16.47
CA VAL A 29 24.93 20.96 15.43
C VAL A 29 24.55 19.56 15.91
N GLN A 30 24.81 19.23 17.18
CA GLN A 30 24.37 17.96 17.78
C GLN A 30 22.86 17.89 17.90
N ARG A 31 22.18 18.93 18.40
CA ARG A 31 20.71 18.99 18.44
C ARG A 31 20.09 18.84 17.04
N GLN A 32 20.70 19.44 16.03
CA GLN A 32 20.23 19.35 14.66
C GLN A 32 20.45 17.93 14.09
N LYS A 33 21.62 17.33 14.32
CA LYS A 33 21.89 15.93 13.95
C LYS A 33 20.95 14.96 14.66
N GLU A 34 20.62 15.21 15.92
CA GLU A 34 19.73 14.38 16.72
C GLU A 34 18.26 14.54 16.32
N ALA A 35 17.85 15.75 15.92
CA ALA A 35 16.55 16.00 15.30
C ALA A 35 16.41 15.32 13.92
N ILE A 36 17.49 15.25 13.15
CA ILE A 36 17.54 14.53 11.86
C ILE A 36 17.61 13.01 12.06
N ARG A 37 18.30 12.54 13.12
CA ARG A 37 18.50 11.13 13.42
C ARG A 37 17.30 10.49 14.11
N LYS A 38 16.48 11.27 14.81
CA LYS A 38 15.19 10.76 15.30
C LYS A 38 14.39 10.30 14.09
N PRO A 39 14.11 8.98 13.97
CA PRO A 39 13.20 8.50 12.94
C PRO A 39 11.94 9.32 13.08
N LEU A 40 11.47 9.87 11.96
CA LEU A 40 10.16 10.49 11.88
C LEU A 40 9.20 9.58 12.66
N PRO A 41 8.49 10.07 13.70
CA PRO A 41 7.71 9.21 14.57
C PRO A 41 6.85 8.35 13.66
N ALA A 42 7.16 7.04 13.65
CA ALA A 42 6.45 6.05 12.88
C ALA A 42 4.99 6.31 13.21
N ALA A 43 4.23 6.74 12.22
CA ALA A 43 2.83 7.11 12.41
C ALA A 43 2.19 5.92 13.13
N ASN A 44 1.83 6.16 14.39
CA ASN A 44 1.30 5.17 15.30
C ASN A 44 0.19 4.37 14.58
N GLY A 45 0.40 3.07 14.49
CA GLY A 45 -0.64 2.07 14.69
C GLY A 45 -1.90 2.16 13.82
N THR A 46 -1.78 2.02 12.50
CA THR A 46 -2.82 1.24 11.82
C THR A 46 -2.61 -0.21 12.24
N THR A 47 -3.26 -0.54 13.34
CA THR A 47 -3.37 -1.87 13.94
C THR A 47 -3.58 -2.98 12.90
N PRO A 48 -3.21 -4.24 13.21
CA PRO A 48 -3.50 -5.44 12.40
C PRO A 48 -5.00 -5.71 12.15
N LEU A 49 -5.90 -4.83 12.62
CA LEU A 49 -7.34 -4.92 12.37
C LEU A 49 -7.72 -4.65 10.90
N SER A 50 -7.01 -3.81 10.14
CA SER A 50 -7.39 -3.59 8.72
C SER A 50 -7.11 -4.83 7.89
N SER A 51 -5.95 -5.46 8.04
CA SER A 51 -5.62 -6.71 7.34
C SER A 51 -6.65 -7.82 7.60
N GLN A 52 -7.06 -8.00 8.87
CA GLN A 52 -8.07 -9.01 9.21
C GLN A 52 -9.46 -8.64 8.65
N ALA A 53 -9.86 -7.37 8.73
CA ALA A 53 -11.14 -6.91 8.19
C ALA A 53 -11.18 -7.00 6.66
N GLU A 54 -10.08 -6.71 5.98
CA GLU A 54 -9.94 -6.83 4.52
C GLU A 54 -10.05 -8.28 4.06
N VAL A 55 -9.40 -9.21 4.77
CA VAL A 55 -9.52 -10.65 4.51
C VAL A 55 -10.94 -11.14 4.80
N LEU A 56 -11.59 -10.67 5.87
CA LEU A 56 -12.99 -10.99 6.16
C LEU A 56 -13.93 -10.46 5.07
N CYS A 57 -13.74 -9.22 4.62
CA CYS A 57 -14.49 -8.63 3.51
C CYS A 57 -14.27 -9.39 2.21
N ALA A 58 -13.02 -9.74 1.87
CA ALA A 58 -12.70 -10.55 0.70
C ALA A 58 -13.32 -11.95 0.78
N GLY A 59 -13.31 -12.58 1.96
CA GLY A 59 -13.99 -13.84 2.22
C GLY A 59 -15.51 -13.74 2.10
N ALA A 60 -16.12 -12.65 2.59
CA ALA A 60 -17.54 -12.40 2.43
C ALA A 60 -17.91 -12.20 0.96
N VAL A 61 -17.14 -11.41 0.21
CA VAL A 61 -17.32 -11.21 -1.24
C VAL A 61 -17.16 -12.52 -1.99
N PHE A 62 -16.17 -13.34 -1.63
CA PHE A 62 -15.97 -14.68 -2.20
C PHE A 62 -17.21 -15.55 -2.01
N LEU A 63 -17.74 -15.65 -0.78
CA LEU A 63 -18.91 -16.46 -0.47
C LEU A 63 -20.15 -15.97 -1.20
N VAL A 64 -20.40 -14.65 -1.19
CA VAL A 64 -21.54 -14.05 -1.89
C VAL A 64 -21.44 -14.30 -3.40
N ALA A 65 -20.27 -14.04 -4.00
CA ALA A 65 -20.06 -14.28 -5.42
C ALA A 65 -20.21 -15.76 -5.77
N LEU A 66 -19.67 -16.67 -4.95
CA LEU A 66 -19.79 -18.11 -5.16
C LEU A 66 -21.25 -18.56 -5.11
N VAL A 67 -22.03 -18.09 -4.14
CA VAL A 67 -23.46 -18.40 -4.02
C VAL A 67 -24.23 -17.88 -5.22
N VAL A 68 -24.00 -16.62 -5.62
CA VAL A 68 -24.67 -16.01 -6.77
C VAL A 68 -24.34 -16.77 -8.06
N TYR A 69 -23.05 -17.01 -8.34
CA TYR A 69 -22.64 -17.74 -9.54
C TYR A 69 -23.08 -19.20 -9.55
N SER A 70 -23.16 -19.85 -8.38
CA SER A 70 -23.70 -21.20 -8.27
C SER A 70 -25.22 -21.24 -8.47
N TRP A 71 -25.94 -20.19 -8.08
CA TRP A 71 -27.39 -20.10 -8.28
C TRP A 71 -27.74 -19.77 -9.74
N THR A 72 -26.95 -18.93 -10.40
CA THR A 72 -27.13 -18.60 -11.83
C THR A 72 -26.52 -19.62 -12.78
N LEU A 73 -26.09 -20.78 -12.26
CA LEU A 73 -25.36 -21.78 -13.03
C LEU A 73 -26.27 -22.48 -14.05
N ALA A 74 -25.81 -22.59 -15.29
CA ALA A 74 -26.51 -23.40 -16.30
C ALA A 74 -26.30 -24.90 -16.00
N PRO A 75 -27.37 -25.68 -15.77
CA PRO A 75 -27.26 -27.10 -15.44
C PRO A 75 -26.98 -28.01 -16.65
N THR A 76 -27.14 -27.47 -17.86
CA THR A 76 -27.00 -28.16 -19.13
C THR A 76 -26.06 -27.41 -20.07
N VAL A 77 -25.66 -28.10 -21.15
CA VAL A 77 -24.89 -27.47 -22.23
C VAL A 77 -25.77 -26.46 -22.95
N THR A 78 -25.38 -25.18 -22.89
CA THR A 78 -26.01 -24.11 -23.67
C THR A 78 -25.46 -24.07 -25.10
N LEU A 79 -26.23 -23.50 -26.02
CA LEU A 79 -25.82 -23.38 -27.43
C LEU A 79 -24.66 -22.39 -27.60
N THR A 80 -23.98 -22.48 -28.75
CA THR A 80 -22.83 -21.65 -29.15
C THR A 80 -21.55 -22.05 -28.39
N ASP A 81 -20.84 -21.09 -27.79
CA ASP A 81 -19.47 -21.28 -27.31
C ASP A 81 -19.38 -22.18 -26.08
N SER A 82 -20.44 -22.26 -25.28
CA SER A 82 -20.45 -23.07 -24.06
C SER A 82 -20.34 -24.57 -24.36
N GLY A 83 -20.96 -25.04 -25.44
CA GLY A 83 -20.86 -26.44 -25.87
C GLY A 83 -19.45 -26.80 -26.33
N GLU A 84 -18.85 -25.93 -27.14
CA GLU A 84 -17.48 -26.14 -27.63
C GLU A 84 -16.46 -26.11 -26.47
N LEU A 85 -16.61 -25.18 -25.53
CA LEU A 85 -15.73 -25.08 -24.36
C LEU A 85 -15.87 -26.27 -23.40
N ILE A 86 -17.10 -26.76 -23.18
CA ILE A 86 -17.35 -27.95 -22.36
C ILE A 86 -16.73 -29.19 -23.01
N LEU A 87 -16.86 -29.34 -24.32
CA LEU A 87 -16.27 -30.45 -25.06
C LEU A 87 -14.74 -30.39 -25.06
N ALA A 88 -14.18 -29.19 -25.25
CA ALA A 88 -12.75 -28.94 -25.19
C ALA A 88 -12.18 -29.23 -23.79
N ALA A 89 -12.87 -28.79 -22.72
CA ALA A 89 -12.48 -29.09 -21.34
C ALA A 89 -12.57 -30.59 -21.01
N TYR A 90 -13.59 -31.30 -21.49
CA TYR A 90 -13.72 -32.74 -21.25
C TYR A 90 -12.65 -33.54 -21.99
N GLY A 91 -12.37 -33.22 -23.25
CA GLY A 91 -11.47 -33.98 -24.12
C GLY A 91 -10.03 -33.45 -24.24
N LEU A 92 -9.64 -32.40 -23.49
CA LEU A 92 -8.43 -31.60 -23.76
C LEU A 92 -8.34 -31.16 -25.24
N GLY A 93 -9.48 -30.78 -25.80
CA GLY A 93 -9.60 -30.32 -27.17
C GLY A 93 -9.25 -28.85 -27.34
N VAL A 94 -9.22 -28.42 -28.59
CA VAL A 94 -9.08 -27.02 -28.98
C VAL A 94 -10.47 -26.54 -29.39
N ALA A 95 -11.07 -25.62 -28.62
CA ALA A 95 -12.27 -24.90 -29.06
C ALA A 95 -11.91 -24.00 -30.26
N HIS A 96 -12.90 -23.50 -31.02
CA HIS A 96 -12.63 -22.56 -32.11
C HIS A 96 -11.66 -21.45 -31.63
N PRO A 97 -10.83 -20.84 -32.51
CA PRO A 97 -9.87 -19.81 -32.10
C PRO A 97 -10.62 -18.62 -31.46
N PRO A 98 -10.69 -18.49 -30.11
CA PRO A 98 -9.60 -18.36 -29.13
C PRO A 98 -9.42 -19.55 -28.19
N VAL A 99 -8.18 -19.90 -27.86
CA VAL A 99 -7.87 -21.00 -26.96
C VAL A 99 -7.48 -20.47 -25.58
N PHE A 100 -8.01 -21.08 -24.51
CA PHE A 100 -7.66 -20.80 -23.11
C PHE A 100 -7.04 -22.06 -22.46
N PRO A 101 -5.75 -22.38 -22.74
CA PRO A 101 -5.16 -23.67 -22.38
C PRO A 101 -5.20 -23.93 -20.87
N LEU A 102 -4.87 -22.91 -20.08
CA LEU A 102 -4.86 -23.00 -18.62
C LEU A 102 -6.27 -23.26 -18.06
N TRP A 103 -7.29 -22.60 -18.62
CA TRP A 103 -8.67 -22.82 -18.22
C TRP A 103 -9.13 -24.25 -18.58
N VAL A 104 -8.80 -24.73 -19.78
CA VAL A 104 -9.12 -26.10 -20.24
C VAL A 104 -8.52 -27.16 -19.29
N MET A 105 -7.26 -27.00 -18.87
CA MET A 105 -6.63 -27.95 -17.94
C MET A 105 -7.30 -27.94 -16.55
N LEU A 106 -7.65 -26.77 -16.03
CA LEU A 106 -8.33 -26.64 -14.74
C LEU A 106 -9.77 -27.16 -14.78
N ALA A 107 -10.50 -26.85 -15.86
CA ALA A 107 -11.86 -27.33 -16.09
C ALA A 107 -11.89 -28.85 -16.30
N HIS A 108 -10.87 -29.42 -16.97
CA HIS A 108 -10.71 -30.86 -17.08
C HIS A 108 -10.52 -31.51 -15.71
N LEU A 109 -9.67 -30.94 -14.85
CA LEU A 109 -9.48 -31.44 -13.50
C LEU A 109 -10.78 -31.42 -12.69
N ALA A 110 -11.59 -30.37 -12.84
CA ALA A 110 -12.91 -30.28 -12.22
C ALA A 110 -13.90 -31.32 -12.78
N SER A 111 -13.75 -31.73 -14.04
CA SER A 111 -14.61 -32.76 -14.66
C SER A 111 -14.44 -34.15 -14.05
N LEU A 112 -13.27 -34.43 -13.46
CA LEU A 112 -12.96 -35.72 -12.80
C LEU A 112 -13.76 -35.95 -11.50
N VAL A 113 -14.31 -34.88 -10.92
CA VAL A 113 -15.14 -34.97 -9.71
C VAL A 113 -16.47 -35.66 -10.07
N PRO A 114 -16.83 -36.81 -9.48
CA PRO A 114 -18.01 -37.58 -9.89
C PRO A 114 -19.32 -37.01 -9.30
N VAL A 115 -19.59 -35.72 -9.53
CA VAL A 115 -20.77 -35.01 -8.99
C VAL A 115 -21.55 -34.36 -10.14
N GLY A 116 -22.82 -34.73 -10.31
CA GLY A 116 -23.71 -34.13 -11.31
C GLY A 116 -23.27 -34.35 -12.77
N SER A 117 -23.82 -33.53 -13.67
CA SER A 117 -23.48 -33.54 -15.10
C SER A 117 -22.10 -32.92 -15.36
N VAL A 118 -21.45 -33.28 -16.46
CA VAL A 118 -20.16 -32.70 -16.87
C VAL A 118 -20.26 -31.18 -17.06
N ALA A 119 -21.40 -30.71 -17.59
CA ALA A 119 -21.68 -29.28 -17.73
C ALA A 119 -21.70 -28.55 -16.38
N VAL A 120 -22.34 -29.12 -15.36
CA VAL A 120 -22.37 -28.55 -14.00
C VAL A 120 -20.96 -28.47 -13.42
N ARG A 121 -20.14 -29.51 -13.57
CA ARG A 121 -18.76 -29.54 -13.04
C ARG A 121 -17.90 -28.44 -13.64
N ILE A 122 -17.94 -28.31 -14.96
CA ILE A 122 -17.15 -27.32 -15.70
C ILE A 122 -17.65 -25.90 -15.39
N ASN A 123 -18.96 -25.67 -15.45
CA ASN A 123 -19.54 -24.36 -15.12
C ASN A 123 -19.24 -23.97 -13.67
N PHE A 124 -19.30 -24.93 -12.74
CA PHE A 124 -19.01 -24.69 -11.33
C PHE A 124 -17.55 -24.34 -11.11
N SER A 125 -16.63 -24.98 -11.85
CA SER A 125 -15.21 -24.59 -11.82
C SER A 125 -15.02 -23.12 -12.22
N SER A 126 -15.71 -22.66 -13.26
CA SER A 126 -15.71 -21.24 -13.66
C SER A 126 -16.31 -20.33 -12.59
N ALA A 127 -17.38 -20.75 -11.91
CA ALA A 127 -17.97 -20.00 -10.79
C ALA A 127 -16.97 -19.82 -9.62
N VAL A 128 -16.20 -20.87 -9.29
CA VAL A 128 -15.15 -20.80 -8.26
C VAL A 128 -14.05 -19.81 -8.66
N PHE A 129 -13.55 -19.87 -9.91
CA PHE A 129 -12.53 -18.93 -10.36
C PHE A 129 -13.05 -17.49 -10.45
N ALA A 130 -14.30 -17.28 -10.84
CA ALA A 130 -14.93 -15.96 -10.83
C ALA A 130 -15.03 -15.39 -9.41
N ALA A 131 -15.46 -16.21 -8.44
CA ALA A 131 -15.50 -15.81 -7.04
C ALA A 131 -14.10 -15.48 -6.48
N LEU A 132 -13.08 -16.29 -6.82
CA LEU A 132 -11.68 -16.01 -6.46
C LEU A 132 -11.18 -14.68 -7.06
N ALA A 133 -11.55 -14.38 -8.31
CA ALA A 133 -11.22 -13.11 -8.95
C ALA A 133 -11.85 -11.92 -8.22
N CYS A 134 -13.12 -12.02 -7.80
CA CYS A 134 -13.77 -10.98 -6.99
C CYS A 134 -13.08 -10.77 -5.63
N ALA A 135 -12.68 -11.86 -4.97
CA ALA A 135 -12.01 -11.81 -3.68
C ALA A 135 -10.63 -11.13 -3.77
N THR A 136 -9.81 -11.57 -4.75
CA THR A 136 -8.49 -10.98 -5.00
C THR A 136 -8.59 -9.52 -5.43
N LEU A 137 -9.56 -9.15 -6.26
CA LEU A 137 -9.83 -7.76 -6.62
C LEU A 137 -10.15 -6.91 -5.38
N THR A 138 -10.93 -7.45 -4.43
CA THR A 138 -11.25 -6.75 -3.18
C THR A 138 -9.98 -6.46 -2.37
N LEU A 139 -9.06 -7.43 -2.27
CA LEU A 139 -7.77 -7.24 -1.58
C LEU A 139 -6.90 -6.21 -2.30
N VAL A 140 -6.80 -6.29 -3.62
CA VAL A 140 -6.03 -5.30 -4.42
C VAL A 140 -6.59 -3.90 -4.23
N VAL A 141 -7.91 -3.72 -4.23
CA VAL A 141 -8.54 -2.42 -3.99
C VAL A 141 -8.25 -1.93 -2.57
N ALA A 142 -8.31 -2.79 -1.56
CA ALA A 142 -7.97 -2.43 -0.19
C ALA A 142 -6.53 -1.92 -0.06
N GLU A 143 -5.56 -2.65 -0.61
CA GLU A 143 -4.14 -2.26 -0.62
C GLU A 143 -3.90 -0.93 -1.38
N LEU A 144 -4.60 -0.73 -2.49
CA LEU A 144 -4.52 0.52 -3.25
C LEU A 144 -5.10 1.71 -2.47
N LEU A 145 -6.20 1.52 -1.73
CA LEU A 145 -6.80 2.56 -0.89
C LEU A 145 -5.89 2.96 0.26
N VAL A 146 -5.24 1.99 0.89
CA VAL A 146 -4.23 2.21 1.95
C VAL A 146 -3.06 2.99 1.39
N THR A 147 -2.49 2.54 0.26
CA THR A 147 -1.36 3.20 -0.43
C THR A 147 -1.71 4.63 -0.85
N ALA A 148 -2.89 4.85 -1.41
CA ALA A 148 -3.36 6.18 -1.82
C ALA A 148 -3.53 7.13 -0.62
N SER A 149 -4.01 6.61 0.52
CA SER A 149 -4.16 7.36 1.76
C SER A 149 -2.80 7.81 2.31
N TYR A 150 -1.79 6.94 2.25
CA TYR A 150 -0.40 7.30 2.60
C TYR A 150 0.13 8.43 1.72
N PHE A 151 -0.09 8.35 0.41
CA PHE A 151 0.36 9.39 -0.53
C PHE A 151 -0.35 10.73 -0.27
N ALA A 152 -1.66 10.71 -0.02
CA ALA A 152 -2.44 11.90 0.30
C ALA A 152 -2.00 12.57 1.61
N ALA A 153 -1.70 11.77 2.64
CA ALA A 153 -1.18 12.26 3.93
C ALA A 153 0.20 12.92 3.79
N SER A 154 1.10 12.31 3.00
CA SER A 154 2.42 12.88 2.67
C SER A 154 2.29 14.24 1.96
N ARG A 155 1.37 14.34 0.98
CA ARG A 155 1.12 15.56 0.22
C ARG A 155 0.58 16.70 1.11
N ARG A 156 -0.33 16.40 2.04
CA ARG A 156 -0.84 17.38 3.03
C ARG A 156 0.30 17.93 3.91
N ARG A 157 1.17 17.06 4.41
CA ARG A 157 2.31 17.44 5.26
C ARG A 157 3.27 18.41 4.56
N ASN A 158 3.61 18.13 3.29
CA ASN A 158 4.49 18.99 2.50
C ASN A 158 3.88 20.38 2.24
N LYS A 159 2.56 20.48 2.07
CA LYS A 159 1.88 21.76 1.90
C LYS A 159 1.94 22.60 3.17
N THR A 160 1.66 22.01 4.34
CA THR A 160 1.69 22.71 5.64
C THR A 160 3.11 23.17 6.01
N ALA A 161 4.13 22.35 5.78
CA ALA A 161 5.53 22.72 6.03
C ALA A 161 6.01 23.89 5.15
N ARG A 162 5.55 23.94 3.89
CA ARG A 162 5.87 25.05 2.97
C ARG A 162 5.17 26.35 3.38
N GLN A 163 3.94 26.26 3.88
CA GLN A 163 3.19 27.43 4.33
C GLN A 163 3.82 28.08 5.56
N SER A 164 4.20 27.29 6.56
CA SER A 164 4.89 27.79 7.77
C SER A 164 6.20 28.52 7.45
N ARG A 165 7.01 28.01 6.50
CA ARG A 165 8.23 28.72 6.05
C ARG A 165 7.94 30.07 5.41
N ASN A 166 6.88 30.17 4.61
CA ASN A 166 6.51 31.44 3.99
C ASN A 166 6.07 32.46 5.05
N THR A 167 5.33 32.03 6.09
CA THR A 167 4.87 32.92 7.16
C THR A 167 6.02 33.45 8.02
N ASP A 168 7.00 32.59 8.36
CA ASP A 168 8.20 33.02 9.10
C ASP A 168 9.04 34.01 8.29
N SER A 169 9.17 33.79 6.97
CA SER A 169 9.95 34.67 6.10
C SER A 169 9.30 36.06 5.93
N SER A 170 7.96 36.13 5.91
CA SER A 170 7.23 37.41 5.90
C SER A 170 7.39 38.17 7.22
N ASN A 171 7.33 37.47 8.35
CA ASN A 171 7.51 38.10 9.67
C ASN A 171 8.94 38.60 9.89
N THR A 172 9.96 37.91 9.36
CA THR A 172 11.35 38.38 9.45
C THR A 172 11.60 39.61 8.57
N GLN A 173 10.95 39.71 7.41
CA GLN A 173 11.06 40.90 6.55
C GLN A 173 10.37 42.13 7.17
N ILE A 174 9.26 41.95 7.89
CA ILE A 174 8.59 43.04 8.62
C ILE A 174 9.46 43.56 9.78
N PHE A 175 10.26 42.71 10.43
CA PHE A 175 11.10 43.10 11.57
C PHE A 175 12.44 43.76 11.18
N LEU A 176 12.78 43.79 9.89
CA LEU A 176 14.03 44.36 9.35
C LEU A 176 13.84 45.76 8.74
N ILE A 177 12.64 46.33 8.80
CA ILE A 177 12.27 47.69 8.35
C ILE A 177 12.00 48.54 9.60
#